data_AF-A0A6H2NLR9-F1
#
_entry.id   AF-A0A6H2NLR9-F1
#
_cell.length_a   1.000
_cell.length_b   1.000
_cell.length_c   1.000
_cell.angle_alpha   90.00
_cell.angle_beta   90.00
_cell.angle_gamma   90.00
#
_symmetry.space_group_name_H-M   'P 1'
#
loop_
_entity.id
_entity.type
_entity.pdbx_description
1 polymer ?
#
loop_
_entity_poly.entity_id
_entity_poly.type
_entity_poly.pdbx_seq_one_letter_code
_entity_poly.pdbx_strand_id
1 'polypeptide(L)' 'MEPTISLNAEALRALVKESVREVMREEWFKFFEMLLPFVDDAEQAEIAASFSPADHPEEDFVDMTSWFNHENQAQ' A
#
# COMPACT_ATOMS: atom_id res chain seq x y z
N MET A 1 -26.05 4.09 32.08
CA MET A 1 -24.66 4.33 32.51
C MET A 1 -23.79 3.97 31.33
N GLU A 2 -23.36 4.95 30.54
CA GLU A 2 -22.36 4.68 29.50
C GLU A 2 -21.08 4.22 30.19
N PRO A 3 -20.45 3.13 29.74
CA PRO A 3 -19.19 2.69 30.32
C PRO A 3 -18.15 3.77 30.03
N THR A 4 -17.75 4.51 31.06
CA THR A 4 -16.61 5.42 31.01
C THR A 4 -15.37 4.56 30.83
N ILE A 5 -14.93 4.40 29.58
CA ILE A 5 -13.68 3.74 29.27
C ILE A 5 -12.57 4.64 29.82
N SER A 6 -11.99 4.27 30.95
CA SER A 6 -10.75 4.87 31.46
C SER A 6 -9.60 4.48 30.54
N LEU A 7 -9.53 5.11 29.36
CA LEU A 7 -8.41 4.95 28.44
C LEU A 7 -7.21 5.67 29.04
N ASN A 8 -6.18 4.91 29.39
CA ASN A 8 -4.88 5.50 29.68
C ASN A 8 -4.38 6.24 28.41
N ALA A 9 -3.52 7.24 28.58
CA ALA A 9 -3.07 8.08 27.46
C ALA A 9 -2.33 7.27 26.36
N GLU A 10 -1.65 6.18 26.71
CA GLU A 10 -0.97 5.30 25.76
C GLU A 10 -1.96 4.48 24.93
N ALA A 11 -3.02 3.97 25.55
CA ALA A 11 -4.10 3.23 24.91
C ALA A 11 -4.89 4.13 23.95
N LEU A 12 -5.16 5.39 24.34
CA LEU A 12 -5.77 6.37 23.45
C LEU A 12 -4.86 6.68 22.25
N ARG A 13 -3.55 6.87 22.49
CA ARG A 13 -2.58 7.11 21.42
C ARG A 13 -2.48 5.92 20.46
N ALA A 14 -2.49 4.69 20.98
CA ALA A 14 -2.47 3.48 20.18
C ALA A 14 -3.75 3.36 19.33
N LEU A 15 -4.92 3.60 19.92
CA LEU A 15 -6.20 3.59 19.23
C LEU A 15 -6.22 4.62 18.09
N VAL A 16 -5.82 5.86 18.36
CA VAL A 16 -5.76 6.93 17.34
C VAL A 16 -4.81 6.54 16.21
N LYS A 17 -3.64 5.98 16.53
CA LYS A 17 -2.69 5.53 15.51
C LYS A 17 -3.26 4.43 14.64
N GLU A 18 -3.96 3.46 15.23
CA GLU A 18 -4.54 2.36 14.46
C GLU A 18 -5.67 2.85 13.56
N SER A 19 -6.58 3.68 14.09
CA SER A 19 -7.66 4.26 13.29
C SER A 19 -7.14 5.11 12.12
N VAL A 20 -6.09 5.92 12.34
CA VAL A 20 -5.48 6.69 11.24
C VAL A 20 -4.79 5.77 10.24
N ARG A 21 -4.09 4.73 10.69
CA ARG A 21 -3.40 3.78 9.81
C ARG A 21 -4.39 2.99 8.95
N GLU A 22 -5.53 2.60 9.51
CA GLU A 22 -6.60 1.91 8.80
C GLU A 22 -7.18 2.81 7.70
N VAL A 23 -7.57 4.05 8.04
CA VAL A 23 -8.06 5.03 7.06
C VAL A 23 -7.00 5.29 5.98
N MET A 24 -5.74 5.48 6.35
CA MET A 24 -4.68 5.69 5.38
C MET A 24 -4.51 4.48 4.46
N ARG A 25 -4.58 3.24 4.97
CA ARG A 25 -4.49 2.03 4.12
C ARG A 25 -5.64 1.97 3.11
N GLU A 26 -6.87 2.23 3.54
CA GLU A 26 -8.04 2.19 2.66
C GLU A 26 -8.02 3.31 1.62
N GLU A 27 -7.71 4.53 2.03
CA GLU A 27 -7.73 5.69 1.14
C GLU A 27 -6.52 5.70 0.19
N TRP A 28 -5.40 5.08 0.56
CA TRP A 28 -4.22 5.02 -0.30
C TRP A 28 -4.47 4.20 -1.57
N PHE A 29 -5.16 3.07 -1.48
CA PHE A 29 -5.53 2.30 -2.67
C PHE A 29 -6.46 3.09 -3.60
N LYS A 30 -7.46 3.79 -3.05
CA LYS A 30 -8.36 4.64 -3.83
C LYS A 30 -7.62 5.81 -4.49
N PHE A 31 -6.65 6.39 -3.79
CA PHE A 31 -5.81 7.46 -4.34
C PHE A 31 -4.94 6.95 -5.49
N PHE A 32 -4.31 5.77 -5.34
CA PHE A 32 -3.56 5.16 -6.44
C PHE A 32 -4.46 4.82 -7.63
N GLU A 33 -5.64 4.25 -7.38
CA GLU A 33 -6.61 3.95 -8.43
C GLU A 33 -7.04 5.22 -9.18
N MET A 34 -7.18 6.35 -8.48
CA MET A 34 -7.47 7.65 -9.11
C MET A 34 -6.30 8.18 -9.97
N LEU A 35 -5.06 7.85 -9.62
CA LEU A 35 -3.87 8.28 -10.35
C LEU A 35 -3.53 7.38 -11.54
N LEU A 36 -4.00 6.14 -11.54
CA LEU A 36 -3.74 5.20 -12.62
C LEU A 36 -4.63 5.54 -13.82
N PRO A 37 -4.04 5.83 -15.00
CA PRO A 37 -4.84 6.02 -16.20
C PRO A 37 -5.54 4.71 -16.57
N PHE A 38 -6.77 4.83 -17.09
CA PHE A 38 -7.45 3.69 -17.68
C PHE A 38 -6.69 3.23 -18.93
N VAL A 39 -6.49 1.92 -19.03
CA VAL A 39 -5.85 1.25 -20.16
C VAL A 39 -6.80 0.15 -20.61
N ASP A 40 -7.14 0.12 -21.89
CA ASP A 40 -7.98 -0.96 -22.45
C ASP A 40 -7.15 -2.21 -22.83
N ASP A 41 -7.83 -3.31 -23.15
CA ASP A 41 -7.16 -4.58 -23.43
C ASP A 41 -6.19 -4.51 -24.63
N ALA A 42 -6.49 -3.66 -25.62
CA ALA A 42 -5.66 -3.50 -26.80
C ALA A 42 -4.40 -2.70 -26.48
N GLU A 43 -4.56 -1.58 -25.78
CA GLU A 43 -3.46 -0.76 -25.29
C GLU A 43 -2.56 -1.55 -24.32
N GLN A 44 -3.15 -2.34 -23.42
CA GLN A 44 -2.40 -3.20 -22.50
C GLN A 44 -1.57 -4.25 -23.26
N ALA A 45 -2.10 -4.80 -24.36
CA ALA A 45 -1.37 -5.74 -25.21
C ALA A 45 -0.20 -5.07 -25.94
N GLU A 46 -0.39 -3.84 -26.43
CA GLU A 46 0.68 -3.04 -27.06
C GLU A 46 1.80 -2.68 -26.07
N ILE A 47 1.45 -2.30 -24.84
CA ILE A 47 2.41 -2.02 -23.77
C ILE A 47 3.23 -3.28 -23.48
N ALA A 48 2.58 -4.43 -23.29
CA ALA A 48 3.26 -5.70 -22.99
C ALA A 48 4.16 -6.17 -24.14
N ALA A 49 3.80 -5.88 -25.39
CA ALA A 49 4.63 -6.19 -26.56
C ALA A 49 5.84 -5.24 -26.69
N SER A 50 5.72 -4.02 -26.19
CA SER A 50 6.74 -2.96 -26.33
C SER A 50 7.71 -2.91 -25.15
N PHE A 51 7.31 -3.39 -23.97
CA PHE A 51 8.11 -3.37 -22.76
C PHE A 51 8.19 -4.77 -22.14
N SER A 52 9.33 -5.44 -22.31
CA SER A 52 9.61 -6.72 -21.67
C SER A 52 10.64 -6.53 -20.55
N PRO A 53 10.39 -7.04 -19.33
CA PRO A 53 11.40 -7.06 -18.27
C PRO A 53 12.70 -7.77 -18.68
N ALA A 54 12.64 -8.69 -19.64
CA ALA A 54 13.81 -9.40 -20.16
C ALA A 54 14.76 -8.50 -20.98
N ASP A 55 14.30 -7.32 -21.41
CA ASP A 55 15.11 -6.36 -22.17
C ASP A 55 15.97 -5.46 -21.26
N HIS A 56 15.82 -5.60 -19.93
CA HIS A 56 16.53 -4.82 -18.93
C HIS A 56 17.41 -5.71 -18.05
N PRO A 57 18.58 -5.23 -17.60
CA PRO A 57 19.47 -6.01 -16.75
C PRO A 57 18.85 -6.19 -15.35
N GLU A 58 19.06 -7.36 -14.75
CA GLU A 58 18.45 -7.74 -13.47
C GLU A 58 18.81 -6.79 -12.31
N GLU A 59 19.99 -6.15 -12.40
CA GLU A 59 20.49 -5.17 -11.45
C GLU A 59 19.69 -3.86 -11.39
N ASP A 60 18.87 -3.56 -12.42
CA ASP A 60 17.97 -2.40 -12.44
C ASP A 60 16.66 -2.66 -11.67
N PHE A 61 16.37 -3.92 -11.33
CA PHE A 61 15.15 -4.29 -10.63
C PHE A 61 15.36 -4.36 -9.12
N VAL A 62 14.43 -3.76 -8.36
CA VAL A 62 14.39 -3.89 -6.90
C VAL A 62 13.26 -4.85 -6.53
N ASP A 63 13.58 -5.87 -5.75
CA ASP A 63 12.57 -6.77 -5.17
C ASP A 63 11.72 -6.03 -4.13
N MET A 64 10.56 -5.56 -4.56
CA MET A 64 9.59 -4.86 -3.71
C MET A 64 8.93 -5.79 -2.67
N THR A 65 9.00 -7.12 -2.81
CA THR A 65 8.44 -8.05 -1.82
C THR A 65 9.21 -7.99 -0.50
N SER A 66 10.51 -7.67 -0.57
CA SER A 66 11.32 -7.39 0.59
C SER A 66 10.80 -6.22 1.44
N TRP A 67 10.07 -5.27 0.84
CA TRP A 67 9.56 -4.09 1.55
C TRP A 67 8.40 -4.44 2.50
N PHE A 68 7.56 -5.40 2.12
CA PHE A 68 6.48 -5.91 2.97
C PHE A 68 7.01 -6.76 4.13
N ASN A 69 8.13 -7.46 3.92
CA ASN A 69 8.73 -8.31 4.95
C ASN A 69 9.32 -7.50 6.12
N HIS A 70 9.72 -6.24 5.90
CA HIS A 70 10.23 -5.36 6.96
C HIS A 70 9.11 -4.78 7.85
N GLU A 71 7.90 -4.58 7.33
CA GLU A 71 6.76 -4.10 8.13
C GLU A 71 6.24 -5.16 9.12
N ASN A 72 6.30 -6.44 8.76
CA ASN A 72 5.88 -7.54 9.63
C ASN A 72 6.89 -7.87 10.76
N GLN A 73 8.13 -7.36 10.69
CA GLN A 73 9.13 -7.59 11.74
C GLN A 73 9.12 -6.50 12.83
N ALA A 74 8.35 -5.43 12.64
CA ALA A 74 8.21 -4.33 13.60
C ALA A 74 6.92 -4.42 14.46
N GLN A 75 6.22 -5.55 14.42
CA GLN A 75 5.07 -5.85 15.29
C GLN A 75 5.48 -6.69 16.50
#